data_AF-A0A7Y6YFN4-F1
#
_entry.id   AF-A0A7Y6YFN4-F1
#
_cell.length_a   1.000
_cell.length_b   1.000
_cell.length_c   1.000
_cell.angle_alpha   90.00
_cell.angle_beta   90.00
_cell.angle_gamma   90.00
#
_symmetry.space_group_name_H-M   'P 1'
#
loop_
_entity.id
_entity.type
_entity.pdbx_description
1 polymer ?
#
loop_
_entity_poly.entity_id
_entity_poly.type
_entity_poly.pdbx_seq_one_letter_code
_entity_poly.pdbx_strand_id
1 'polypeptide(L)'
;MRKKFTIVFIGCYSLLLTSCKTDPVDIIYEPRKVYIEIVVATPTADEYVTLKNNSGSERDLSGWTLGDKDDPDAFKMPNGMMLMNGARRSFPGSSLGFQINDSGEKIYLKDSTGIIVDTWSN
;
A
#
# COMPACT_ATOMS: atom_id res chain seq x y z
N MET A 1 -46.09 29.28 -27.74
CA MET A 1 -46.70 29.48 -26.41
C MET A 1 -45.71 28.98 -25.36
N ARG A 2 -45.40 29.55 -24.18
CA ARG A 2 -45.53 30.86 -23.48
C ARG A 2 -44.40 30.82 -22.42
N LYS A 3 -43.62 31.83 -22.01
CA LYS A 3 -43.22 33.20 -22.44
C LYS A 3 -41.78 33.41 -21.89
N LYS A 4 -41.01 34.40 -22.37
CA LYS A 4 -39.78 34.88 -21.68
C LYS A 4 -40.14 35.65 -20.40
N PHE A 5 -39.32 35.59 -19.36
CA PHE A 5 -39.24 36.62 -18.31
C PHE A 5 -37.84 36.75 -17.72
N THR A 6 -37.36 37.99 -17.63
CA THR A 6 -36.17 38.41 -16.88
C THR A 6 -36.66 39.17 -15.65
N ILE A 7 -36.22 38.81 -14.44
CA ILE A 7 -36.36 39.64 -13.24
C ILE A 7 -35.07 39.53 -12.41
N VAL A 8 -34.59 40.68 -11.93
CA VAL A 8 -33.50 40.85 -10.96
C VAL A 8 -34.12 41.09 -9.59
N PHE A 9 -33.52 40.61 -8.50
CA PHE A 9 -33.19 41.38 -7.26
C PHE A 9 -32.89 40.49 -6.04
N ILE A 10 -31.72 40.75 -5.45
CA ILE A 10 -31.36 40.83 -4.02
C ILE A 10 -32.33 40.19 -3.00
N GLY A 11 -31.82 39.25 -2.20
CA GLY A 11 -32.47 38.81 -0.95
C GLY A 11 -31.64 37.77 -0.19
N CYS A 12 -31.09 38.15 0.96
CA CYS A 12 -30.40 37.23 1.87
C CYS A 12 -31.42 36.31 2.56
N TYR A 13 -31.21 34.99 2.53
CA TYR A 13 -31.53 34.09 3.64
C TYR A 13 -30.71 32.80 3.55
N SER A 14 -30.06 32.43 4.66
CA SER A 14 -29.26 31.22 4.78
C SER A 14 -30.13 29.97 4.78
N LEU A 15 -29.76 28.95 3.99
CA LEU A 15 -30.08 27.55 4.31
C LEU A 15 -29.02 26.63 3.71
N LEU A 16 -28.30 25.97 4.62
CA LEU A 16 -27.43 24.84 4.30
C LEU A 16 -28.27 23.72 3.67
N LEU A 17 -27.75 23.13 2.60
CA LEU A 17 -27.66 21.69 2.34
C LEU A 17 -27.31 21.48 0.85
N THR A 18 -26.08 21.83 0.47
CA THR A 18 -25.47 21.19 -0.69
C THR A 18 -25.22 19.74 -0.28
N SER A 19 -26.21 18.89 -0.50
CA SER A 19 -26.05 17.44 -0.49
C SER A 19 -25.13 17.06 -1.65
N CYS A 20 -23.82 17.21 -1.43
CA CYS A 20 -22.83 16.57 -2.26
C CYS A 20 -22.96 15.08 -1.98
N LYS A 21 -23.84 14.43 -2.76
CA LYS A 21 -23.74 13.00 -2.99
C LYS A 21 -22.39 12.78 -3.65
N THR A 22 -21.39 12.47 -2.84
CA THR A 22 -20.25 11.73 -3.32
C THR A 22 -20.81 10.40 -3.80
N ASP A 23 -20.70 10.14 -5.10
CA ASP A 23 -20.82 8.78 -5.60
C ASP A 23 -19.90 7.88 -4.76
N PRO A 24 -20.25 6.60 -4.53
CA PRO A 24 -19.33 5.65 -3.94
C PRO A 24 -18.19 5.40 -4.92
N VAL A 25 -17.21 6.31 -4.91
CA VAL A 25 -15.87 6.06 -5.42
C VAL A 25 -15.37 4.86 -4.64
N ASP A 26 -14.89 3.84 -5.34
CA ASP A 26 -14.24 2.69 -4.73
C ASP A 26 -12.86 3.14 -4.24
N ILE A 27 -12.82 3.84 -3.09
CA ILE A 27 -11.60 4.42 -2.54
C ILE A 27 -10.77 3.27 -1.96
N ILE A 28 -9.89 2.70 -2.78
CA ILE A 28 -8.89 1.73 -2.34
C ILE A 28 -7.98 2.44 -1.32
N TYR A 29 -8.29 2.26 -0.04
CA TYR A 29 -7.60 2.94 1.04
C TYR A 29 -6.32 2.19 1.39
N GLU A 30 -5.19 2.72 0.95
CA GLU A 30 -3.88 2.15 1.28
C GLU A 30 -3.66 2.12 2.80
N PRO A 31 -3.11 1.03 3.34
CA PRO A 31 -2.95 0.87 4.78
C PRO A 31 -1.90 1.86 5.31
N ARG A 32 -2.13 2.45 6.49
CA ARG A 32 -1.23 3.45 7.11
C ARG A 32 -0.02 2.81 7.81
N LYS A 33 0.78 2.04 7.06
CA LYS A 33 1.96 1.32 7.55
C LYS A 33 2.99 1.14 6.42
N VAL A 34 4.09 0.46 6.70
CA VAL A 34 4.89 -0.20 5.65
C VAL A 34 4.18 -1.52 5.31
N TYR A 35 4.00 -1.82 4.03
CA TYR A 35 3.22 -2.98 3.58
C TYR A 35 3.77 -3.58 2.29
N ILE A 36 3.37 -4.82 1.99
CA ILE A 36 3.68 -5.52 0.74
C ILE A 36 2.68 -5.02 -0.31
N GLU A 37 3.15 -4.22 -1.28
CA GLU A 37 2.30 -3.59 -2.29
C GLU A 37 2.19 -4.43 -3.57
N ILE A 38 3.30 -5.04 -4.01
CA ILE A 38 3.35 -5.84 -5.24
C ILE A 38 4.17 -7.09 -4.97
N VAL A 39 3.67 -8.23 -5.44
CA VAL A 39 4.42 -9.48 -5.53
C VAL A 39 4.29 -9.99 -6.96
N VAL A 40 5.43 -10.36 -7.56
CA VAL A 40 5.49 -11.10 -8.83
C VAL A 40 6.08 -12.47 -8.54
N ALA A 41 5.31 -13.51 -8.86
CA ALA A 41 5.65 -14.91 -8.65
C ALA A 41 6.05 -15.64 -9.94
N THR A 42 5.91 -14.99 -11.11
CA THR A 42 6.14 -15.63 -12.40
C THR A 42 6.42 -14.60 -13.50
N PRO A 43 7.37 -14.87 -14.42
CA PRO A 43 8.30 -16.00 -14.42
C PRO A 43 9.38 -15.86 -13.33
N THR A 44 10.02 -16.96 -12.92
CA THR A 44 11.03 -16.95 -11.83
C THR A 44 12.23 -16.03 -12.05
N ALA A 45 12.57 -15.71 -13.31
CA ALA A 45 13.62 -14.73 -13.61
C ALA A 45 13.22 -13.28 -13.21
N ASP A 46 11.91 -13.01 -13.13
CA ASP A 46 11.32 -11.71 -12.85
C ASP A 46 10.58 -11.69 -11.50
N GLU A 47 10.79 -12.69 -10.62
CA GLU A 47 10.22 -12.73 -9.27
C GLU A 47 10.69 -11.52 -8.44
N TYR A 48 9.78 -10.84 -7.74
CA TYR A 48 10.12 -9.79 -6.78
C TYR A 48 9.00 -9.49 -5.78
N VAL A 49 9.40 -8.95 -4.62
CA VAL A 49 8.51 -8.31 -3.63
C VAL A 49 8.78 -6.81 -3.61
N THR A 50 7.73 -5.99 -3.67
CA THR A 50 7.84 -4.53 -3.50
C THR A 50 7.15 -4.10 -2.21
N LEU A 51 7.93 -3.47 -1.33
CA LEU A 51 7.42 -2.80 -0.15
C LEU A 51 7.14 -1.33 -0.44
N LYS A 52 6.08 -0.81 0.17
CA LYS A 52 5.76 0.61 0.19
C LYS A 52 5.60 1.12 1.61
N ASN A 53 6.13 2.30 1.88
CA ASN A 53 5.87 3.02 3.12
C ASN A 53 4.72 4.02 2.91
N ASN A 54 3.59 3.78 3.57
CA ASN A 54 2.47 4.72 3.69
C ASN A 54 2.17 5.06 5.16
N SER A 55 3.16 5.00 6.06
CA SER A 55 2.96 5.25 7.49
C SER A 55 2.87 6.73 7.87
N GLY A 56 3.00 7.66 6.92
CA GLY A 56 2.95 9.11 7.13
C GLY A 56 4.29 9.75 7.52
N SER A 57 5.35 8.96 7.67
CA SER A 57 6.71 9.40 8.01
C SER A 57 7.74 8.46 7.39
N GLU A 58 9.01 8.87 7.33
CA GLU A 58 10.11 7.95 7.00
C GLU A 58 10.20 6.79 8.01
N ARG A 59 10.67 5.63 7.54
CA ARG A 59 10.92 4.44 8.35
C ARG A 59 12.31 3.88 8.11
N ASP A 60 12.99 3.54 9.20
CA ASP A 60 14.18 2.69 9.18
C ASP A 60 13.72 1.23 9.13
N LEU A 61 14.16 0.51 8.10
CA LEU A 61 13.89 -0.91 7.88
C LEU A 61 15.08 -1.81 8.30
N SER A 62 16.09 -1.25 8.97
CA SER A 62 17.25 -2.00 9.47
C SER A 62 16.84 -3.24 10.25
N GLY A 63 17.23 -4.42 9.76
CA GLY A 63 16.95 -5.69 10.41
C GLY A 63 15.51 -6.18 10.34
N TRP A 64 14.62 -5.52 9.60
CA TRP A 64 13.32 -6.09 9.20
C TRP A 64 13.53 -7.32 8.32
N THR A 65 12.54 -8.23 8.27
CA THR A 65 12.62 -9.45 7.47
C THR A 65 11.49 -9.60 6.47
N LEU A 66 11.82 -10.24 5.34
CA LEU A 66 10.89 -10.87 4.41
C LEU A 66 11.14 -12.39 4.45
N GLY A 67 10.08 -13.17 4.42
CA GLY A 67 10.16 -14.64 4.43
C GLY A 67 8.84 -15.28 4.02
N ASP A 68 8.85 -16.60 3.83
CA ASP A 68 7.69 -17.40 3.42
C ASP A 68 7.16 -18.26 4.60
N LYS A 69 6.47 -19.37 4.29
CA LYS A 69 5.98 -20.32 5.31
C LYS A 69 7.07 -21.21 5.89
N ASP A 70 8.13 -21.50 5.14
CA ASP A 70 9.17 -22.46 5.49
C ASP A 70 10.33 -21.76 6.24
N ASP A 71 10.67 -20.52 5.83
CA ASP A 71 11.52 -19.60 6.59
C ASP A 71 10.92 -18.17 6.62
N PRO A 72 10.13 -17.83 7.66
CA PRO A 72 9.55 -16.50 7.84
C PRO A 72 10.55 -15.35 8.09
N ASP A 73 11.86 -15.62 8.18
CA ASP A 73 12.92 -14.63 8.41
C ASP A 73 14.06 -14.68 7.37
N ALA A 74 13.87 -15.43 6.27
CA ALA A 74 14.88 -15.75 5.25
C ALA A 74 15.72 -14.56 4.75
N PHE A 75 15.07 -13.45 4.41
CA PHE A 75 15.74 -12.23 3.96
C PHE A 75 15.73 -11.16 5.05
N LYS A 76 16.91 -10.84 5.59
CA LYS A 76 17.09 -9.71 6.53
C LYS A 76 17.61 -8.46 5.85
N MET A 77 16.89 -7.35 6.02
CA MET A 77 17.28 -6.04 5.48
C MET A 77 18.53 -5.50 6.18
N PRO A 78 19.50 -4.93 5.43
CA PRO A 78 20.74 -4.40 5.97
C PRO A 78 20.54 -3.14 6.80
N ASN A 79 21.49 -2.86 7.69
CA ASN A 79 21.50 -1.66 8.52
C ASN A 79 21.57 -0.37 7.67
N GLY A 80 20.88 0.68 8.13
CA GLY A 80 20.76 1.97 7.43
C GLY A 80 19.73 1.98 6.29
N MET A 81 18.88 0.96 6.15
CA MET A 81 17.88 0.90 5.08
C MET A 81 16.68 1.81 5.37
N MET A 82 16.82 3.10 5.07
CA MET A 82 15.71 4.06 5.15
C MET A 82 14.72 3.89 3.98
N LEU A 83 13.43 4.09 4.27
CA LEU A 83 12.35 4.19 3.28
C LEU A 83 11.44 5.39 3.62
N MET A 84 11.51 6.44 2.80
CA MET A 84 10.71 7.66 2.94
C MET A 84 9.20 7.39 2.81
N ASN A 85 8.36 8.26 3.36
CA ASN A 85 6.90 8.16 3.17
C ASN A 85 6.53 8.31 1.68
N GLY A 86 5.64 7.45 1.19
CA GLY A 86 5.24 7.33 -0.22
C GLY A 86 6.25 6.57 -1.10
N ALA A 87 7.45 6.28 -0.61
CA ALA A 87 8.47 5.59 -1.39
C ALA A 87 8.25 4.06 -1.42
N ARG A 88 8.84 3.44 -2.45
CA ARG A 88 8.82 2.00 -2.70
C ARG A 88 10.24 1.43 -2.69
N ARG A 89 10.38 0.15 -2.35
CA ARG A 89 11.63 -0.61 -2.50
C ARG A 89 11.31 -2.04 -2.91
N SER A 90 11.89 -2.47 -4.02
CA SER A 90 11.71 -3.81 -4.58
C SER A 90 12.92 -4.70 -4.27
N PHE A 91 12.65 -5.97 -3.98
CA PHE A 91 13.61 -7.00 -3.65
C PHE A 91 13.44 -8.15 -4.65
N PRO A 92 14.41 -8.40 -5.55
CA PRO A 92 14.36 -9.51 -6.50
C PRO A 92 14.37 -10.86 -5.77
N GLY A 93 13.60 -11.84 -6.25
CA GLY A 93 13.50 -13.19 -5.67
C GLY A 93 14.86 -13.87 -5.50
N SER A 94 15.76 -13.68 -6.46
CA SER A 94 17.16 -14.14 -6.40
C SER A 94 18.00 -13.60 -5.22
N SER A 95 17.51 -12.58 -4.51
CA SER A 95 18.13 -12.03 -3.29
C SER A 95 17.41 -12.41 -2.00
N LEU A 96 16.22 -12.99 -2.08
CA LEU A 96 15.35 -13.25 -0.91
C LEU A 96 15.71 -14.53 -0.14
N GLY A 97 16.40 -15.48 -0.76
CA GLY A 97 16.72 -16.77 -0.13
C GLY A 97 15.55 -17.77 -0.08
N PHE A 98 14.37 -17.38 -0.55
CA PHE A 98 13.20 -18.22 -0.78
C PHE A 98 12.64 -18.00 -2.21
N GLN A 99 11.78 -18.91 -2.67
CA GLN A 99 11.10 -18.82 -3.97
C GLN A 99 9.68 -18.29 -3.78
N ILE A 100 9.14 -17.54 -4.74
CA ILE A 100 7.77 -17.02 -4.68
C ILE A 100 6.86 -17.92 -5.50
N ASN A 101 6.03 -18.73 -4.85
CA ASN A 101 5.15 -19.67 -5.55
C ASN A 101 3.98 -18.97 -6.27
N ASP A 102 3.57 -19.50 -7.42
CA ASP A 102 2.46 -18.96 -8.23
C ASP A 102 1.06 -19.27 -7.66
N SER A 103 0.98 -20.16 -6.66
CA SER A 103 -0.25 -20.58 -6.00
C SER A 103 -0.01 -21.00 -4.55
N GLY A 104 -0.85 -20.53 -3.62
CA GLY A 104 -0.80 -20.89 -2.21
C GLY A 104 0.41 -20.30 -1.46
N GLU A 105 1.07 -19.29 -2.01
CA GLU A 105 2.17 -18.57 -1.38
C GLU A 105 1.69 -17.77 -0.16
N LYS A 106 2.58 -17.55 0.82
CA LYS A 106 2.34 -16.54 1.85
C LYS A 106 3.65 -15.91 2.32
N ILE A 107 3.82 -14.64 1.94
CA ILE A 107 4.96 -13.81 2.33
C ILE A 107 4.63 -13.04 3.61
N TYR A 108 5.58 -13.03 4.54
CA TYR A 108 5.55 -12.25 5.76
C TYR A 108 6.48 -11.04 5.65
N LEU A 109 6.02 -9.89 6.14
CA LEU A 109 6.87 -8.73 6.43
C LEU A 109 6.89 -8.54 7.94
N LYS A 110 8.08 -8.62 8.55
CA LYS A 110 8.26 -8.43 10.00
C LYS A 110 9.20 -7.26 10.28
N ASP A 111 8.95 -6.56 11.37
CA ASP A 111 9.84 -5.49 11.83
C ASP A 111 11.11 -6.04 12.51
N SER A 112 12.03 -5.14 12.88
CA SER A 112 13.29 -5.47 13.56
C SER A 112 13.13 -6.13 14.93
N THR A 113 11.93 -6.17 15.51
CA THR A 113 11.60 -6.89 16.75
C THR A 113 10.97 -8.27 16.49
N GLY A 114 10.75 -8.63 15.23
CA GLY A 114 10.14 -9.89 14.80
C GLY A 114 8.61 -9.87 14.77
N ILE A 115 7.98 -8.70 14.95
CA ILE A 115 6.51 -8.57 14.87
C ILE A 115 6.09 -8.50 13.41
N ILE A 116 5.08 -9.31 13.04
CA ILE A 116 4.48 -9.27 11.69
C ILE A 116 3.78 -7.92 11.50
N VAL A 117 4.29 -7.13 10.57
CA VAL A 117 3.71 -5.85 10.14
C VAL A 117 2.69 -6.08 9.04
N ASP A 118 2.95 -7.02 8.13
CA ASP A 118 2.07 -7.33 7.00
C ASP A 118 2.23 -8.76 6.49
N THR A 119 1.23 -9.23 5.73
CA THR A 119 1.29 -10.52 5.02
C THR A 119 0.59 -10.42 3.68
N TRP A 120 1.16 -11.08 2.66
CA TRP A 120 0.55 -11.24 1.34
C TRP A 120 0.37 -12.73 1.02
N SER A 121 -0.64 -13.09 0.22
CA SER A 121 -0.88 -14.44 -0.28
C SER A 121 -1.67 -14.43 -1.59
N ASN A 122 -1.50 -15.45 -2.43
CA ASN A 122 -2.30 -15.72 -3.64
C ASN A 122 -3.23 -16.94 -3.50
#